data_AF-A0A527RC74-F1
#
_entry.id   AF-A0A527RC74-F1
#
_cell.length_a   1.000
_cell.length_b   1.000
_cell.length_c   1.000
_cell.angle_alpha   90.00
_cell.angle_beta   90.00
_cell.angle_gamma   90.00
#
_symmetry.space_group_name_H-M   'P 1'
#
loop_
_entity.id
_entity.type
_entity.pdbx_description
1 polymer ?
#
loop_
_entity_poly.entity_id
_entity_poly.type
_entity_poly.pdbx_seq_one_letter_code
_entity_poly.pdbx_strand_id
1 'polypeptide(L)'
;MRELILASQLHAQLDTDYASKLFRATARNHQHAIARYTELRRINDGAYFLIIFGTFERYITDRADMAVKARTSKPLFRHRRAWETLLNGTKLQTSFLNRVRVLLDMRSQNFTKIADYYAVRNDLAHEGITAKVFSIPTVVADLQTALNSLRS
;
A
#
# COMPACT_ATOMS: atom_id res chain seq x y z
N MET A 1 8.45 8.49 -0.62
CA MET A 1 7.30 8.98 0.18
C MET A 1 6.63 10.23 -0.37
N ARG A 2 7.37 11.24 -0.84
CA ARG A 2 6.78 12.40 -1.54
C ARG A 2 5.83 11.99 -2.69
N GLU A 3 6.16 10.88 -3.36
CA GLU A 3 5.33 10.25 -4.39
C GLU A 3 3.95 9.79 -3.87
N LEU A 4 3.82 9.31 -2.63
CA LEU A 4 2.52 8.94 -2.06
C LEU A 4 1.64 10.18 -1.84
N ILE A 5 2.26 11.27 -1.37
CA ILE A 5 1.56 12.55 -1.16
C ILE A 5 1.08 13.10 -2.51
N LEU A 6 1.96 13.08 -3.52
CA LEU A 6 1.62 13.55 -4.86
C LEU A 6 0.54 12.68 -5.52
N ALA A 7 0.60 11.35 -5.39
CA ALA A 7 -0.44 10.45 -5.85
C ALA A 7 -1.78 10.73 -5.15
N SER A 8 -1.76 10.95 -3.83
CA SER A 8 -2.97 11.33 -3.07
C SER A 8 -3.57 12.67 -3.53
N GLN A 9 -2.73 13.65 -3.86
CA GLN A 9 -3.19 14.96 -4.34
C GLN A 9 -3.83 14.85 -5.72
N LEU A 10 -3.22 14.10 -6.64
CA LEU A 10 -3.78 13.86 -7.98
C LEU A 10 -5.10 13.07 -7.89
N HIS A 11 -5.15 12.05 -7.03
CA HIS A 11 -6.39 11.32 -6.75
C HIS A 11 -7.50 12.28 -6.29
N ALA A 12 -7.22 13.15 -5.32
CA ALA A 12 -8.21 14.08 -4.76
C ALA A 12 -8.72 15.09 -5.80
N GLN A 13 -7.85 15.55 -6.71
CA GLN A 13 -8.25 16.43 -7.81
C GLN A 13 -9.26 15.74 -8.75
N LEU A 14 -8.95 14.50 -9.16
CA LEU A 14 -9.83 13.72 -10.03
C LEU A 14 -11.14 13.34 -9.33
N ASP A 15 -11.08 12.95 -8.05
CA ASP A 15 -12.26 12.62 -7.27
C ASP A 15 -13.19 13.83 -7.12
N THR A 16 -12.63 15.02 -6.89
CA THR A 16 -13.40 16.28 -6.81
C THR A 16 -14.09 16.62 -8.13
N ASP A 17 -13.40 16.44 -9.26
CA ASP A 17 -13.98 16.65 -10.60
C ASP A 17 -15.13 15.66 -10.86
N TYR A 18 -14.93 14.37 -10.58
CA TYR A 18 -15.96 13.36 -10.76
C TYR A 18 -17.14 13.54 -9.80
N ALA A 19 -16.89 13.92 -8.54
CA ALA A 19 -17.94 14.24 -7.58
C ALA A 19 -18.80 15.43 -8.05
N SER A 20 -18.15 16.46 -8.60
CA SER A 20 -18.85 17.63 -9.17
C SER A 20 -19.70 17.24 -10.38
N LYS A 21 -19.17 16.39 -11.27
CA LYS A 21 -19.90 15.88 -12.44
C LYS A 21 -21.07 14.97 -12.05
N LEU A 22 -20.87 14.12 -11.05
CA LEU A 22 -21.91 13.25 -10.49
C LEU A 22 -23.03 14.09 -9.88
N PHE A 23 -22.72 15.10 -9.07
CA PHE A 23 -23.70 16.00 -8.48
C PHE A 23 -24.59 16.65 -9.55
N ARG A 24 -23.98 17.18 -10.62
CA ARG A 24 -24.71 17.78 -11.76
C ARG A 24 -25.58 16.76 -12.51
N ALA A 25 -25.09 15.53 -12.67
CA ALA A 25 -25.84 14.45 -13.32
C ALA A 25 -27.05 14.03 -12.49
N THR A 26 -26.89 13.93 -11.16
CA THR A 26 -27.97 13.63 -10.21
C THR A 26 -29.01 14.73 -10.19
N ALA A 27 -28.60 16.00 -10.14
CA ALA A 27 -29.53 17.15 -10.18
C ALA A 27 -30.39 17.19 -11.45
N ARG A 28 -29.88 16.63 -12.56
CA ARG A 28 -30.59 16.53 -13.85
C ARG A 28 -31.28 15.18 -14.05
N ASN A 29 -31.16 14.25 -13.11
CA ASN A 29 -31.63 12.86 -13.21
C ASN A 29 -31.10 12.10 -14.45
N HIS A 30 -29.87 12.41 -14.89
CA HIS A 30 -29.23 11.76 -16.04
C HIS A 30 -28.62 10.41 -15.63
N GLN A 31 -29.42 9.34 -15.63
CA GLN A 31 -29.04 8.01 -15.13
C GLN A 31 -27.74 7.44 -15.74
N HIS A 32 -27.55 7.55 -17.06
CA HIS A 32 -26.31 7.09 -17.69
C HIS A 32 -25.07 7.85 -17.22
N ALA A 33 -25.19 9.16 -16.97
CA ALA A 33 -24.09 9.96 -16.47
C ALA A 33 -23.79 9.64 -14.99
N ILE A 34 -24.82 9.39 -14.18
CA ILE A 34 -24.68 8.94 -12.79
C ILE A 34 -23.90 7.61 -12.72
N ALA A 35 -24.32 6.62 -13.50
CA ALA A 35 -23.63 5.33 -13.56
C ALA A 35 -22.17 5.49 -14.02
N ARG A 36 -21.94 6.28 -15.08
CA ARG A 36 -20.60 6.53 -15.60
C ARG A 36 -19.67 7.18 -14.57
N TYR A 37 -20.11 8.24 -13.89
CA TYR A 37 -19.23 8.95 -12.94
C TYR A 37 -19.02 8.16 -11.65
N THR A 38 -20.01 7.37 -11.22
CA THR A 38 -19.83 6.42 -10.11
C THR A 38 -18.73 5.40 -10.45
N GLU A 39 -18.78 4.83 -11.66
CA GLU A 39 -17.79 3.86 -12.11
C GLU A 39 -16.39 4.48 -12.27
N LEU A 40 -16.29 5.69 -12.83
CA LEU A 40 -15.01 6.39 -12.95
C LEU A 40 -14.36 6.67 -11.58
N ARG A 41 -15.15 7.03 -10.57
CA ARG A 41 -14.63 7.20 -9.19
C ARG A 41 -14.11 5.90 -8.62
N ARG A 42 -14.85 4.81 -8.80
CA ARG A 42 -14.44 3.47 -8.35
C ARG A 42 -13.14 3.01 -9.01
N ILE A 43 -13.01 3.23 -10.32
CA ILE A 43 -11.77 2.94 -11.07
C ILE A 43 -10.61 3.80 -10.56
N ASN A 44 -10.87 5.10 -10.33
CA ASN A 44 -9.87 6.04 -9.80
C ASN A 44 -9.36 5.59 -8.43
N ASP A 45 -10.24 5.23 -7.50
CA ASP A 45 -9.86 4.73 -6.17
C ASP A 45 -9.02 3.45 -6.28
N GLY A 46 -9.48 2.45 -7.04
CA GLY A 46 -8.74 1.19 -7.20
C GLY A 46 -7.36 1.38 -7.84
N ALA A 47 -7.26 2.20 -8.88
CA ALA A 47 -6.00 2.47 -9.56
C ALA A 47 -5.00 3.19 -8.64
N TYR A 48 -5.44 4.25 -7.95
CA TYR A 48 -4.57 4.97 -7.04
C TYR A 48 -4.17 4.14 -5.82
N PHE A 49 -5.06 3.30 -5.31
CA PHE A 49 -4.72 2.34 -4.26
C PHE A 49 -3.56 1.43 -4.70
N LEU A 50 -3.65 0.81 -5.88
CA LEU A 50 -2.60 -0.08 -6.40
C LEU A 50 -1.26 0.65 -6.60
N ILE A 51 -1.29 1.89 -7.10
CA ILE A 51 -0.08 2.72 -7.28
C ILE A 51 0.57 3.04 -5.93
N ILE A 52 -0.23 3.51 -4.98
CA ILE A 52 0.23 3.90 -3.64
C ILE A 52 0.78 2.69 -2.89
N PHE A 53 0.03 1.58 -2.88
CA PHE A 53 0.44 0.36 -2.21
C PHE A 53 1.67 -0.26 -2.88
N GLY A 54 1.75 -0.29 -4.21
CA GLY A 54 2.93 -0.80 -4.91
C GLY A 54 4.21 0.01 -4.62
N THR A 55 4.07 1.33 -4.46
CA THR A 55 5.17 2.21 -4.06
C THR A 55 5.61 1.93 -2.61
N PHE A 56 4.64 1.75 -1.71
CA PHE A 56 4.90 1.35 -0.32
C PHE A 56 5.55 -0.04 -0.24
N GLU A 57 5.08 -1.00 -1.01
CA GLU A 57 5.59 -2.37 -1.07
C GLU A 57 7.06 -2.42 -1.48
N ARG A 58 7.44 -1.62 -2.47
CA ARG A 58 8.84 -1.45 -2.87
C ARG A 58 9.69 -0.89 -1.73
N TYR A 59 9.22 0.16 -1.06
CA TYR A 59 9.94 0.77 0.06
C TYR A 59 10.16 -0.21 1.22
N ILE A 60 9.13 -0.97 1.62
CA ILE A 60 9.24 -2.01 2.64
C ILE A 60 10.22 -3.10 2.22
N THR A 61 10.18 -3.49 0.95
CA THR A 61 11.09 -4.50 0.39
C THR A 61 12.54 -4.09 0.55
N ASP A 62 12.88 -2.86 0.15
CA ASP A 62 14.24 -2.33 0.27
C ASP A 62 14.67 -2.18 1.73
N ARG A 63 13.77 -1.71 2.61
CA ARG A 63 14.06 -1.58 4.04
C ARG A 63 14.27 -2.92 4.72
N ALA A 64 13.49 -3.94 4.38
CA ALA A 64 13.65 -5.29 4.90
C ALA A 64 14.97 -5.91 4.45
N ASP A 65 15.32 -5.76 3.16
CA ASP A 65 16.63 -6.21 2.63
C ASP A 65 17.78 -5.56 3.42
N MET A 66 17.74 -4.24 3.63
CA MET A 66 18.75 -3.52 4.42
C MET A 66 18.81 -3.99 5.87
N ALA A 67 17.65 -4.18 6.52
CA ALA A 67 17.58 -4.61 7.92
C ALA A 67 18.11 -6.03 8.13
N VAL A 68 17.91 -6.95 7.18
CA VAL A 68 18.51 -8.29 7.23
C VAL A 68 20.01 -8.22 6.96
N LYS A 69 20.44 -7.45 5.95
CA LYS A 69 21.87 -7.25 5.63
C LYS A 69 22.67 -6.68 6.82
N ALA A 70 22.11 -5.75 7.58
CA ALA A 70 22.74 -5.21 8.79
C ALA A 70 22.85 -6.24 9.93
N ARG A 71 21.97 -7.25 9.95
CA ARG A 71 22.04 -8.36 10.92
C ARG A 71 23.06 -9.41 10.47
N THR A 72 23.21 -9.63 9.17
CA THR A 72 24.24 -10.56 8.65
C THR A 72 25.65 -9.99 8.76
N SER A 73 25.82 -8.67 8.83
CA SER A 73 27.13 -8.05 9.07
C SER A 73 27.63 -8.16 10.52
N LYS A 74 26.89 -8.81 11.43
CA LYS A 74 27.35 -9.01 12.82
C LYS A 74 28.55 -9.97 12.87
N PRO A 75 29.57 -9.71 13.71
CA PRO A 75 30.82 -10.46 13.68
C PRO A 75 30.68 -11.90 14.15
N LEU A 76 29.77 -12.15 15.10
CA LEU A 76 29.56 -13.48 15.69
C LEU A 76 28.61 -14.31 14.84
N PHE A 77 29.07 -15.49 14.41
CA PHE A 77 28.29 -16.43 13.59
C PHE A 77 26.91 -16.74 14.21
N ARG A 78 26.85 -16.98 15.52
CA ARG A 78 25.59 -17.24 16.24
C ARG A 78 24.54 -16.13 16.10
N HIS A 79 24.96 -14.89 15.83
CA HIS A 79 24.06 -13.75 15.65
C HIS A 79 23.59 -13.56 14.20
N ARG A 80 24.31 -14.14 13.22
CA ARG A 80 23.98 -13.98 11.79
C ARG A 80 23.47 -15.25 11.09
N ARG A 81 23.78 -16.45 11.61
CA ARG A 81 23.49 -17.74 10.94
C ARG A 81 22.03 -17.90 10.48
N ALA A 82 21.07 -17.47 11.29
CA ALA A 82 19.64 -17.58 10.96
C ALA A 82 19.20 -16.56 9.91
N TRP A 83 19.91 -15.44 9.78
CA TRP A 83 19.65 -14.40 8.79
C TRP A 83 20.30 -14.73 7.45
N GLU A 84 21.49 -15.34 7.47
CA GLU A 84 22.20 -15.80 6.27
C GLU A 84 21.38 -16.82 5.48
N THR A 85 20.62 -17.70 6.16
CA THR A 85 19.74 -18.68 5.49
C THR A 85 18.53 -18.06 4.79
N LEU A 86 18.19 -16.80 5.09
CA LEU A 86 17.05 -16.09 4.50
C LEU A 86 17.45 -15.23 3.29
N LEU A 87 18.76 -15.03 3.05
CA LEU A 87 19.28 -14.26 1.94
C LEU A 87 19.66 -15.16 0.76
N ASN A 88 19.31 -14.72 -0.44
CA ASN A 88 19.98 -15.15 -1.66
C ASN A 88 20.84 -13.97 -2.16
N GLY A 89 22.15 -14.04 -1.90
CA GLY A 89 23.05 -12.91 -2.07
C GLY A 89 22.70 -11.76 -1.11
N THR A 90 22.22 -10.64 -1.64
CA THR A 90 21.81 -9.46 -0.86
C THR A 90 20.30 -9.31 -0.70
N LYS A 91 19.51 -10.20 -1.31
CA LYS A 91 18.05 -10.11 -1.35
C LYS A 91 17.41 -11.11 -0.40
N LEU A 92 16.51 -10.61 0.45
CA LEU A 92 15.71 -11.45 1.32
C LEU A 92 14.73 -12.26 0.46
N GLN A 93 14.69 -13.58 0.61
CA GLN A 93 13.79 -14.46 -0.17
C GLN A 93 12.56 -14.80 0.67
N THR A 94 11.56 -13.92 0.65
CA THR A 94 10.33 -14.15 1.40
C THR A 94 9.15 -13.32 0.87
N SER A 95 7.94 -13.69 1.29
CA SER A 95 6.70 -12.97 0.94
C SER A 95 6.69 -11.55 1.50
N PHE A 96 5.87 -10.68 0.90
CA PHE A 96 5.74 -9.29 1.36
C PHE A 96 5.42 -9.19 2.86
N LEU A 97 4.43 -9.95 3.36
CA LEU A 97 4.08 -9.91 4.78
C LEU A 97 5.23 -10.35 5.68
N ASN A 98 6.01 -11.33 5.28
CA ASN A 98 7.20 -11.72 6.06
C ASN A 98 8.26 -10.62 6.08
N ARG A 99 8.41 -9.83 5.01
CA ARG A 99 9.25 -8.62 5.02
C ARG A 99 8.74 -7.58 6.01
N VAL A 100 7.42 -7.38 6.09
CA VAL A 100 6.81 -6.49 7.09
C VAL A 100 7.13 -7.00 8.50
N ARG A 101 7.07 -8.31 8.77
CA ARG A 101 7.41 -8.93 10.07
C ARG A 101 8.87 -8.71 10.50
N VAL A 102 9.78 -8.51 9.54
CA VAL A 102 11.18 -8.17 9.85
C VAL A 102 11.30 -6.74 10.41
N LEU A 103 10.39 -5.85 10.03
CA LEU A 103 10.44 -4.42 10.32
C LEU A 103 9.48 -3.97 11.43
N LEU A 104 8.36 -4.67 11.59
CA LEU A 104 7.30 -4.35 12.55
C LEU A 104 6.96 -5.54 13.42
N ASP A 105 6.56 -5.25 14.66
CA ASP A 105 5.99 -6.24 15.55
C ASP A 105 4.64 -6.73 15.00
N MET A 106 4.47 -8.05 14.90
CA MET A 106 3.22 -8.68 14.46
C MET A 106 2.03 -8.35 15.35
N ARG A 107 2.27 -7.97 16.61
CA ARG A 107 1.22 -7.56 17.56
C ARG A 107 0.85 -6.08 17.40
N SER A 108 1.56 -5.33 16.56
CA SER A 108 1.26 -3.91 16.35
C SER A 108 0.03 -3.74 15.46
N GLN A 109 -0.77 -2.71 15.77
CA GLN A 109 -1.91 -2.34 14.92
C GLN A 109 -1.47 -2.00 13.49
N ASN A 110 -0.27 -1.44 13.32
CA ASN A 110 0.29 -1.13 12.00
C ASN A 110 0.54 -2.38 11.16
N PHE A 111 1.00 -3.47 11.79
CA PHE A 111 1.14 -4.76 11.09
C PHE A 111 -0.21 -5.26 10.57
N THR A 112 -1.24 -5.27 11.43
CA THR A 112 -2.59 -5.70 11.04
C THR A 112 -3.13 -4.87 9.88
N LYS A 113 -3.05 -3.54 9.96
CA LYS A 113 -3.50 -2.65 8.88
C LYS A 113 -2.79 -2.91 7.55
N ILE A 114 -1.47 -3.11 7.57
CA ILE A 114 -0.72 -3.43 6.34
C ILE A 114 -1.18 -4.79 5.78
N ALA A 115 -1.42 -5.77 6.65
CA ALA A 115 -1.90 -7.08 6.22
C ALA A 115 -3.29 -6.99 5.55
N ASP A 116 -4.19 -6.18 6.11
CA ASP A 116 -5.51 -5.93 5.53
C ASP A 116 -5.41 -5.24 4.17
N TYR A 117 -4.57 -4.21 4.04
CA TYR A 117 -4.31 -3.56 2.75
C TYR A 117 -3.62 -4.49 1.75
N TYR A 118 -2.74 -5.38 2.20
CA TYR A 118 -2.12 -6.36 1.32
C TYR A 118 -3.13 -7.38 0.79
N ALA A 119 -4.07 -7.83 1.63
CA ALA A 119 -5.17 -8.69 1.20
C ALA A 119 -6.01 -7.99 0.14
N VAL A 120 -6.42 -6.74 0.40
CA VAL A 120 -7.11 -5.88 -0.57
C VAL A 120 -6.35 -5.78 -1.90
N ARG A 121 -5.04 -5.55 -1.85
CA ARG A 121 -4.21 -5.45 -3.06
C ARG A 121 -4.22 -6.74 -3.85
N ASN A 122 -4.20 -7.89 -3.18
CA ASN A 122 -4.28 -9.19 -3.85
C ASN A 122 -5.66 -9.42 -4.46
N ASP A 123 -6.74 -9.09 -3.74
CA ASP A 123 -8.11 -9.14 -4.28
C ASP A 123 -8.18 -8.31 -5.57
N LEU A 124 -7.71 -7.06 -5.53
CA LEU A 124 -7.71 -6.16 -6.70
C LEU A 124 -6.85 -6.67 -7.87
N ALA A 125 -5.72 -7.32 -7.57
CA ALA A 125 -4.81 -7.84 -8.59
C ALA A 125 -5.36 -9.11 -9.27
N HIS A 126 -6.15 -9.91 -8.56
CA HIS A 126 -6.69 -11.18 -9.08
C HIS A 126 -8.12 -11.07 -9.60
N GLU A 127 -8.97 -10.30 -8.92
CA GLU A 127 -10.40 -10.17 -9.21
C GLU A 127 -10.73 -8.87 -9.97
N GLY A 128 -9.73 -8.00 -10.17
CA GLY A 128 -9.89 -6.69 -10.78
C GLY A 128 -10.44 -5.66 -9.81
N ILE A 129 -10.79 -4.47 -10.30
CA ILE A 129 -11.38 -3.43 -9.45
C ILE A 129 -12.72 -3.98 -8.93
N THR A 130 -12.84 -4.20 -7.62
CA THR A 130 -14.04 -4.73 -6.96
C THR A 130 -14.91 -3.59 -6.37
N ALA A 131 -16.03 -3.93 -5.72
CA ALA A 131 -16.94 -2.95 -5.10
C ALA A 131 -16.39 -2.29 -3.83
N LYS A 132 -15.17 -2.64 -3.38
CA LYS A 132 -14.56 -1.99 -2.21
C LYS A 132 -14.23 -0.54 -2.54
N VAL A 133 -14.86 0.37 -1.81
CA VAL A 133 -14.57 1.81 -1.84
C VAL A 133 -13.42 2.08 -0.88
N PHE A 134 -12.35 2.72 -1.36
CA PHE A 134 -11.21 3.10 -0.54
C PHE A 134 -11.14 4.61 -0.39
N SER A 135 -11.07 5.09 0.85
CA SER A 135 -10.60 6.44 1.10
C SER A 135 -9.09 6.47 0.90
N ILE A 136 -8.63 6.87 -0.30
CA ILE A 136 -7.19 7.00 -0.59
C ILE A 136 -6.45 7.88 0.41
N PRO A 137 -7.00 9.04 0.88
CA PRO A 137 -6.36 9.81 1.94
C PRO A 137 -6.14 9.00 3.23
N THR A 138 -7.10 8.17 3.61
CA THR A 138 -6.98 7.29 4.80
C THR A 138 -5.91 6.24 4.60
N VAL A 139 -5.89 5.57 3.43
CA VAL A 139 -4.85 4.59 3.09
C VAL A 139 -3.47 5.23 3.18
N VAL A 140 -3.29 6.41 2.59
CA VAL A 140 -2.02 7.13 2.64
C VAL A 140 -1.63 7.43 4.07
N ALA A 141 -2.51 8.03 4.88
CA ALA A 141 -2.26 8.36 6.28
C ALA A 141 -1.84 7.14 7.12
N ASP A 142 -2.53 6.01 6.95
CA ASP A 142 -2.20 4.75 7.62
C ASP A 142 -0.82 4.24 7.20
N LEU A 143 -0.51 4.25 5.90
CA LEU A 143 0.79 3.83 5.40
C LEU A 143 1.91 4.76 5.90
N GLN A 144 1.71 6.09 5.98
CA GLN A 144 2.72 6.98 6.55
C GLN A 144 2.95 6.68 8.04
N THR A 145 1.87 6.44 8.78
CA THR A 145 1.94 6.08 10.21
C THR A 145 2.73 4.79 10.41
N ALA A 146 2.46 3.77 9.58
CA ALA A 146 3.22 2.54 9.58
C ALA A 146 4.71 2.76 9.26
N LEU A 147 5.03 3.58 8.26
CA LEU A 147 6.41 3.91 7.90
C LEU A 147 7.17 4.60 9.03
N ASN A 148 6.53 5.51 9.75
CA ASN A 148 7.14 6.20 10.89
C ASN A 148 7.38 5.26 12.07
N SER A 149 6.66 4.13 12.14
CA SER A 149 6.83 3.11 13.18
C SER A 149 7.86 2.03 12.84
N LEU A 150 8.42 2.03 11.63
CA LEU A 150 9.45 1.07 11.25
C LEU A 150 10.68 1.27 12.13
N ARG A 151 11.08 0.21 12.82
CA ARG A 151 12.30 0.24 13.64
C ARG A 151 13.51 0.35 12.70
N SER A 152 14.41 1.28 13.00
CA SER A 152 15.72 1.44 12.32
C SER A 152 16.63 0.26 12.61
#